data_AF-A0A7D9I737-F1
#
_entry.id   AF-A0A7D9I737-F1
#
_cell.length_a   1.000
_cell.length_b   1.000
_cell.length_c   1.000
_cell.angle_alpha   90.00
_cell.angle_beta   90.00
_cell.angle_gamma   90.00
#
_symmetry.space_group_name_H-M   'P 1'
#
loop_
_entity.id
_entity.type
_entity.pdbx_description
1 polymer ?
#
loop_
_entity_poly.entity_id
_entity_poly.type
_entity_poly.pdbx_seq_one_letter_code
_entity_poly.pdbx_strand_id
1 'polypeptide(L)'
;MAEKVSKQLLFTYRERKIAKDIGEYKLDELVNLIRLDFGIINGENIIFQKFDDSWSAWVDVTSEQEFQNRDKIKVLVQAGSTSTGKAKGNTENSLPDTHSTNETCTDVDLGYLPHGEKHRDTCFSNNLLQRFYPLVKTFMPSKTFFRKNFIEERCRQWKIYKKKEKIEKSYQFLKSDNMASIGNRLDKGYIPTPNDGTVLSAVAIKLDSLLKEIVTLIDEIKMHDQSLFETNGLCLKRKWKQFHHTCNEEFITSLMQLKSEVNELLSRVQETSTKFSTVCRKRSSHGKSCAAKKRKNNRKNEKRKFLKRT
;
A
#
# COMPACT_ATOMS: atom_id res chain seq x y z
N MET A 1 10.54 -48.14 -21.57
CA MET A 1 9.47 -47.99 -20.57
C MET A 1 9.73 -46.69 -19.85
N ALA A 2 8.93 -45.65 -20.08
CA ALA A 2 9.10 -44.37 -19.41
C ALA A 2 8.35 -44.40 -18.07
N GLU A 3 9.09 -44.21 -16.99
CA GLU A 3 8.57 -44.14 -15.62
C GLU A 3 7.67 -42.91 -15.51
N LYS A 4 6.35 -43.11 -15.35
CA LYS A 4 5.39 -42.02 -15.12
C LYS A 4 5.70 -41.41 -13.75
N VAL A 5 6.35 -40.25 -13.74
CA VAL A 5 6.53 -39.45 -12.52
C VAL A 5 5.18 -38.85 -12.13
N SER A 6 4.38 -39.61 -11.38
CA SER A 6 3.18 -39.09 -10.73
C SER A 6 3.60 -38.27 -9.51
N LYS A 7 3.40 -36.94 -9.56
CA LYS A 7 3.55 -36.09 -8.37
C LYS A 7 2.36 -36.35 -7.44
N GLN A 8 2.60 -37.05 -6.34
CA GLN A 8 1.60 -37.21 -5.29
C GLN A 8 1.64 -35.98 -4.38
N LEU A 9 0.55 -35.23 -4.35
CA LEU A 9 0.34 -34.18 -3.37
C LEU A 9 -0.73 -34.65 -2.38
N LEU A 10 -0.30 -35.08 -1.19
CA LEU A 10 -1.22 -35.48 -0.12
C LEU A 10 -1.65 -34.21 0.63
N PHE A 11 -2.89 -33.76 0.41
CA PHE A 11 -3.45 -32.63 1.14
C PHE A 11 -4.61 -33.07 2.03
N THR A 12 -4.55 -32.71 3.32
CA THR A 12 -5.71 -32.70 4.21
C THR A 12 -6.42 -31.36 4.09
N TYR A 13 -7.53 -31.32 3.35
CA TYR A 13 -8.35 -30.12 3.09
C TYR A 13 -9.15 -29.62 4.32
N ARG A 14 -8.63 -29.86 5.54
CA ARG A 14 -9.21 -29.40 6.81
C ARG A 14 -8.62 -28.06 7.30
N GLU A 15 -7.48 -27.60 6.77
CA GLU A 15 -6.77 -26.43 7.34
C GLU A 15 -6.98 -25.11 6.59
N ARG A 16 -7.66 -25.10 5.43
CA ARG A 16 -8.10 -23.86 4.78
C ARG A 16 -9.63 -23.82 4.78
N LYS A 17 -10.16 -22.68 5.21
CA LYS A 17 -11.57 -22.34 5.47
C LYS A 17 -12.45 -22.41 4.20
N ILE A 18 -12.61 -23.61 3.63
CA ILE A 18 -13.44 -23.95 2.46
C ILE A 18 -14.26 -25.23 2.74
N ALA A 19 -14.04 -25.91 3.87
CA ALA A 19 -14.71 -27.18 4.18
C ALA A 19 -16.24 -27.08 4.38
N LYS A 20 -16.82 -25.88 4.53
CA LYS A 20 -18.29 -25.74 4.64
C LYS A 20 -19.02 -25.80 3.30
N ASP A 21 -18.32 -25.59 2.18
CA ASP A 21 -18.97 -25.31 0.89
C ASP A 21 -18.58 -26.32 -0.21
N ILE A 22 -17.83 -27.39 0.10
CA ILE A 22 -17.43 -28.39 -0.92
C ILE A 22 -18.66 -29.05 -1.58
N GLY A 23 -19.79 -29.14 -0.87
CA GLY A 23 -21.06 -29.61 -1.43
C GLY A 23 -21.74 -28.65 -2.40
N GLU A 24 -21.23 -27.42 -2.56
CA GLU A 24 -21.82 -26.38 -3.42
C GLU A 24 -21.08 -26.21 -4.75
N TYR A 25 -19.87 -26.75 -4.89
CA TYR A 25 -19.08 -26.62 -6.12
C TYR A 25 -19.28 -27.82 -7.05
N LYS A 26 -19.46 -27.55 -8.35
CA LYS A 26 -19.39 -28.59 -9.39
C LYS A 26 -17.96 -29.10 -9.53
N LEU A 27 -17.79 -30.35 -9.99
CA LEU A 27 -16.46 -30.98 -10.11
C LEU A 27 -15.53 -30.14 -11.01
N ASP A 28 -16.06 -29.60 -12.10
CA ASP A 28 -15.29 -28.75 -13.03
C ASP A 28 -14.81 -27.44 -12.37
N GLU A 29 -15.58 -26.87 -11.46
CA GLU A 29 -15.20 -25.66 -10.72
C GLU A 29 -14.09 -25.97 -9.72
N LEU A 30 -14.17 -27.12 -9.03
CA LEU A 30 -13.13 -27.58 -8.11
C LEU A 30 -11.82 -27.89 -8.85
N VAL A 31 -11.89 -28.55 -10.02
CA VAL A 31 -10.74 -28.78 -10.90
C VAL A 31 -10.08 -27.46 -11.29
N ASN A 32 -10.86 -26.47 -11.70
CA ASN A 32 -10.35 -25.17 -12.10
C ASN A 32 -9.72 -24.41 -10.92
N LEU A 33 -10.31 -24.51 -9.73
CA LEU A 33 -9.78 -23.89 -8.52
C LEU A 33 -8.43 -24.49 -8.13
N ILE A 34 -8.29 -25.82 -8.20
CA ILE A 34 -7.04 -26.52 -7.95
C ILE A 34 -6.01 -26.19 -9.04
N ARG A 35 -6.39 -26.15 -10.32
CA ARG A 35 -5.47 -25.71 -11.38
C ARG A 35 -4.91 -24.32 -11.12
N LEU A 36 -5.78 -23.40 -10.69
CA LEU A 36 -5.41 -22.02 -10.40
C LEU A 36 -4.52 -21.90 -9.15
N ASP A 37 -4.85 -22.61 -8.08
CA ASP A 37 -4.10 -22.52 -6.82
C ASP A 37 -2.73 -23.19 -6.88
N PHE A 38 -2.56 -24.19 -7.74
CA PHE A 38 -1.33 -24.98 -7.86
C PHE A 38 -0.55 -24.74 -9.16
N GLY A 39 -1.01 -23.84 -10.04
CA GLY A 39 -0.32 -23.52 -11.29
C GLY A 39 -0.21 -24.70 -12.26
N ILE A 40 -1.19 -25.60 -12.24
CA ILE A 40 -1.23 -26.81 -13.08
C ILE A 40 -1.55 -26.38 -14.51
N ILE A 41 -0.73 -26.82 -15.47
CA ILE A 41 -0.80 -26.41 -16.88
C ILE A 41 -1.91 -27.22 -17.60
N ASN A 42 -2.56 -26.61 -18.58
CA ASN A 42 -3.53 -27.29 -19.44
C ASN A 42 -2.88 -28.53 -20.10
N GLY A 43 -3.44 -29.72 -19.82
CA GLY A 43 -2.93 -31.02 -20.31
C GLY A 43 -2.56 -32.00 -19.20
N GLU A 44 -2.44 -31.55 -17.95
CA GLU A 44 -2.31 -32.43 -16.79
C GLU A 44 -3.70 -32.86 -16.29
N ASN A 45 -3.87 -34.17 -16.06
CA ASN A 45 -5.10 -34.73 -15.55
C ASN A 45 -5.14 -34.65 -14.03
N ILE A 46 -6.23 -34.14 -13.47
CA ILE A 46 -6.44 -34.05 -12.03
C ILE A 46 -7.38 -35.18 -11.64
N ILE A 47 -6.91 -36.07 -10.77
CA ILE A 47 -7.67 -37.20 -10.25
C ILE A 47 -7.94 -36.93 -8.78
N PHE A 48 -9.20 -36.99 -8.39
CA PHE A 48 -9.59 -36.94 -6.99
C PHE A 48 -9.68 -38.36 -6.46
N GLN A 49 -9.16 -38.59 -5.27
CA GLN A 49 -9.24 -39.87 -4.57
C GLN A 49 -9.91 -39.68 -3.21
N LYS A 50 -10.86 -40.55 -2.91
CA LYS A 50 -11.43 -40.68 -1.57
C LYS A 50 -10.92 -41.95 -0.91
N PHE A 51 -10.96 -42.00 0.41
CA PHE A 51 -10.79 -43.28 1.10
C PHE A 51 -12.05 -44.13 0.87
N ASP A 52 -11.88 -45.43 0.65
CA ASP A 52 -12.98 -46.38 0.65
C ASP A 52 -13.68 -46.43 2.02
N ASP A 53 -14.93 -46.91 2.04
CA ASP A 53 -15.72 -46.97 3.27
C ASP A 53 -15.12 -47.94 4.31
N SER A 54 -14.26 -48.85 3.86
CA SER A 54 -13.57 -49.85 4.68
C SER A 54 -12.25 -49.38 5.30
N TRP A 55 -11.77 -48.16 5.06
CA TRP A 55 -10.57 -47.75 5.77
C TRP A 55 -9.26 -48.24 5.13
N SER A 56 -9.33 -48.89 3.96
CA SER A 56 -8.27 -49.75 3.43
C SER A 56 -7.54 -49.19 2.22
N ALA A 57 -8.20 -48.40 1.36
CA ALA A 57 -7.60 -47.95 0.10
C ALA A 57 -8.09 -46.57 -0.35
N TRP A 58 -7.25 -45.91 -1.16
CA TRP A 58 -7.65 -44.72 -1.92
C TRP A 58 -8.29 -45.15 -3.24
N VAL A 59 -9.50 -44.66 -3.50
CA VAL A 59 -10.29 -44.96 -4.69
C VAL A 59 -10.58 -43.66 -5.44
N ASP A 60 -10.47 -43.70 -6.76
CA ASP A 60 -10.75 -42.55 -7.61
C ASP A 60 -12.22 -42.15 -7.50
N VAL A 61 -12.47 -40.85 -7.42
CA VAL A 61 -13.82 -40.29 -7.38
C VAL A 61 -14.32 -40.13 -8.80
N THR A 62 -15.42 -40.82 -9.11
CA THR A 62 -15.97 -40.85 -10.48
C THR A 62 -17.19 -39.98 -10.68
N SER A 63 -17.79 -39.47 -9.59
CA SER A 63 -19.03 -38.69 -9.63
C SER A 63 -19.07 -37.58 -8.57
N GLU A 64 -19.86 -36.52 -8.82
CA GLU A 64 -20.02 -35.38 -7.91
C GLU A 64 -20.67 -35.78 -6.56
N GLN A 65 -21.53 -36.80 -6.58
CA GLN A 65 -22.24 -37.28 -5.39
C GLN A 65 -21.30 -37.89 -4.36
N GLU A 66 -20.15 -38.42 -4.80
CA GLU A 66 -19.14 -39.03 -3.93
C GLU A 66 -18.33 -37.99 -3.11
N PHE A 67 -18.44 -36.69 -3.44
CA PHE A 67 -17.86 -35.60 -2.65
C PHE A 67 -18.73 -35.19 -1.46
N GLN A 68 -20.02 -35.54 -1.49
CA GLN A 68 -20.95 -35.14 -0.42
C GLN A 68 -20.62 -35.88 0.88
N ASN A 69 -20.55 -35.13 1.98
CA ASN A 69 -20.32 -35.63 3.35
C ASN A 69 -18.93 -36.26 3.61
N ARG A 70 -17.87 -35.83 2.90
CA ARG A 70 -16.51 -36.35 3.13
C ARG A 70 -15.57 -35.28 3.71
N ASP A 71 -14.88 -35.66 4.79
CA ASP A 71 -13.96 -34.79 5.54
C ASP A 71 -12.57 -34.64 4.90
N LYS A 72 -12.20 -35.56 4.00
CA LYS A 72 -10.85 -35.64 3.41
C LYS A 72 -10.91 -36.20 1.98
N ILE A 73 -10.23 -35.52 1.06
CA ILE A 73 -10.04 -35.92 -0.34
C ILE A 73 -8.57 -35.75 -0.68
N LYS A 74 -7.97 -36.73 -1.34
CA LYS A 74 -6.62 -36.66 -1.89
C LYS A 74 -6.71 -36.22 -3.36
N VAL A 75 -5.80 -35.35 -3.78
CA VAL A 75 -5.76 -34.84 -5.16
C VAL A 75 -4.45 -35.29 -5.79
N LEU A 76 -4.54 -36.00 -6.91
CA LEU A 76 -3.42 -36.45 -7.71
C LEU A 76 -3.35 -35.66 -9.00
N VAL A 77 -2.16 -35.21 -9.37
CA VAL A 77 -1.91 -34.55 -10.65
C VAL A 77 -1.05 -35.49 -11.49
N GLN A 78 -1.61 -35.99 -12.59
CA GLN A 78 -0.91 -36.84 -13.54
C GLN A 78 -0.55 -36.03 -14.79
N ALA A 79 0.75 -35.97 -15.11
CA ALA A 79 1.21 -35.40 -16.36
C ALA A 79 0.66 -36.24 -17.53
N GLY A 80 -0.05 -35.59 -18.46
CA GLY A 80 -0.57 -36.25 -19.65
C GLY A 80 0.57 -36.77 -20.53
N SER A 81 0.54 -38.05 -20.87
CA SER A 81 1.38 -38.60 -21.93
C SER A 81 0.82 -38.12 -23.27
N THR A 82 1.47 -37.13 -23.88
CA THR A 82 1.17 -36.71 -25.26
C THR A 82 1.46 -37.88 -26.20
N SER A 83 0.41 -38.49 -26.74
CA SER A 83 0.54 -39.38 -27.88
C SER A 83 0.98 -38.56 -29.09
N THR A 84 2.02 -39.07 -29.75
CA THR A 84 2.72 -38.49 -30.89
C THR A 84 1.78 -38.12 -32.05
N GLY A 85 1.66 -36.82 -32.32
CA GLY A 85 1.06 -36.26 -33.53
C GLY A 85 2.02 -35.26 -34.17
N LYS A 86 2.53 -35.63 -35.35
CA LYS A 86 3.52 -34.97 -36.22
C LYS A 86 3.63 -33.44 -36.14
N ALA A 87 4.86 -32.97 -35.93
CA ALA A 87 5.31 -31.61 -36.18
C ALA A 87 5.29 -31.26 -37.68
N LYS A 88 4.88 -30.03 -38.00
CA LYS A 88 5.33 -29.30 -39.19
C LYS A 88 5.25 -27.79 -38.94
N GLY A 89 6.40 -27.13 -38.97
CA GLY A 89 6.57 -25.74 -39.40
C GLY A 89 6.53 -24.65 -38.32
N ASN A 90 7.70 -24.31 -37.76
CA ASN A 90 7.98 -22.97 -37.27
C ASN A 90 8.21 -22.04 -38.46
N THR A 91 7.53 -20.90 -38.54
CA THR A 91 8.12 -19.67 -39.09
C THR A 91 7.43 -18.43 -38.51
N GLU A 92 8.26 -17.57 -37.92
CA GLU A 92 8.11 -16.12 -37.73
C GLU A 92 7.13 -15.55 -36.70
N ASN A 93 7.74 -15.30 -35.53
CA ASN A 93 7.47 -14.22 -34.60
C ASN A 93 7.08 -12.91 -35.32
N SER A 94 5.82 -12.54 -35.21
CA SER A 94 5.41 -11.14 -35.20
C SER A 94 4.75 -10.87 -33.86
N LEU A 95 5.31 -9.90 -33.12
CA LEU A 95 4.68 -9.33 -31.93
C LEU A 95 3.24 -8.93 -32.29
N PRO A 96 2.22 -9.29 -31.50
CA PRO A 96 0.94 -8.63 -31.66
C PRO A 96 1.09 -7.20 -31.14
N ASP A 97 0.95 -6.25 -32.07
CA ASP A 97 0.84 -4.83 -31.83
C ASP A 97 -0.12 -4.55 -30.66
N THR A 98 0.40 -3.82 -29.68
CA THR A 98 -0.35 -3.22 -28.59
C THR A 98 -1.19 -2.05 -29.12
N HIS A 99 -2.15 -2.33 -29.99
CA HIS A 99 -3.25 -1.41 -30.21
C HIS A 99 -4.23 -1.52 -29.04
N SER A 100 -4.00 -0.63 -28.07
CA SER A 100 -4.93 -0.22 -27.03
C SER A 100 -6.27 0.17 -27.64
N THR A 101 -7.21 -0.78 -27.69
CA THR A 101 -8.63 -0.46 -27.65
C THR A 101 -8.99 -0.25 -26.18
N ASN A 102 -9.28 1.00 -25.81
CA ASN A 102 -9.78 1.37 -24.49
C ASN A 102 -11.17 0.74 -24.27
N GLU A 103 -11.23 -0.56 -23.95
CA GLU A 103 -12.45 -1.19 -23.47
C GLU A 103 -12.76 -0.64 -22.08
N THR A 104 -13.66 0.33 -22.01
CA THR A 104 -14.16 0.83 -20.74
C THR A 104 -15.08 -0.21 -20.10
N CYS A 105 -14.63 -0.87 -19.04
CA CYS A 105 -15.44 -1.81 -18.26
C CYS A 105 -16.50 -1.06 -17.45
N THR A 106 -17.78 -1.27 -17.80
CA THR A 106 -18.96 -0.70 -17.11
C THR A 106 -19.78 -1.76 -16.36
N ASP A 107 -19.22 -2.96 -16.17
CA ASP A 107 -19.92 -4.10 -15.56
C ASP A 107 -20.02 -3.91 -14.04
N VAL A 108 -21.25 -3.72 -13.55
CA VAL A 108 -21.58 -3.54 -12.13
C VAL A 108 -21.22 -4.80 -11.32
N ASP A 109 -21.31 -5.99 -11.92
CA ASP A 109 -20.98 -7.24 -11.25
C ASP A 109 -19.49 -7.35 -10.95
N LEU A 110 -18.66 -6.66 -11.73
CA LEU A 110 -17.20 -6.59 -11.54
C LEU A 110 -16.77 -5.45 -10.60
N GLY A 111 -17.72 -4.64 -10.12
CA GLY A 111 -17.48 -3.56 -9.17
C GLY A 111 -17.54 -2.15 -9.75
N TYR A 112 -18.04 -1.98 -10.98
CA TYR A 112 -18.32 -0.66 -11.54
C TYR A 112 -19.36 0.08 -10.70
N LEU A 113 -19.14 1.38 -10.48
CA LEU A 113 -20.04 2.24 -9.72
C LEU A 113 -20.77 3.21 -10.69
N PRO A 114 -22.07 2.99 -11.00
CA PRO A 114 -22.84 3.87 -11.89
C PRO A 114 -22.98 5.30 -11.35
N HIS A 115 -22.87 5.47 -10.03
CA HIS A 115 -22.92 6.74 -9.32
C HIS A 115 -21.71 6.88 -8.39
N GLY A 116 -20.51 6.91 -8.99
CA GLY A 116 -19.22 6.90 -8.28
C GLY A 116 -19.03 7.98 -7.20
N GLU A 117 -19.84 9.04 -7.22
CA GLU A 117 -19.79 10.16 -6.28
C GLU A 117 -20.51 9.91 -4.93
N LYS A 118 -21.43 8.93 -4.85
CA LYS A 118 -22.30 8.77 -3.66
C LYS A 118 -21.75 7.83 -2.58
N HIS A 119 -20.69 7.07 -2.85
CA HIS A 119 -20.14 6.10 -1.89
C HIS A 119 -19.04 6.73 -1.01
N ARG A 120 -19.47 7.42 0.05
CA ARG A 120 -18.61 8.17 1.01
C ARG A 120 -17.44 7.37 1.59
N ASP A 121 -17.54 6.04 1.62
CA ASP A 121 -16.57 5.18 2.30
C ASP A 121 -15.51 4.55 1.38
N THR A 122 -15.61 4.71 0.05
CA THR A 122 -14.78 3.95 -0.91
C THR A 122 -14.39 4.71 -2.17
N CYS A 123 -14.35 6.06 -2.14
CA CYS A 123 -14.17 6.94 -3.32
C CYS A 123 -12.83 6.76 -4.08
N PHE A 124 -12.65 5.61 -4.71
CA PHE A 124 -11.87 5.43 -5.91
C PHE A 124 -12.84 5.50 -7.10
N SER A 125 -12.55 6.40 -8.02
CA SER A 125 -13.25 6.50 -9.31
C SER A 125 -13.19 5.16 -10.06
N ASN A 126 -14.12 4.95 -11.00
CA ASN A 126 -14.12 3.83 -11.94
C ASN A 126 -12.78 3.68 -12.69
N ASN A 127 -11.91 4.70 -12.70
CA ASN A 127 -10.55 4.66 -13.24
C ASN A 127 -9.73 3.48 -12.72
N LEU A 128 -9.89 3.09 -11.44
CA LEU A 128 -9.17 1.92 -10.93
C LEU A 128 -9.62 0.63 -11.62
N LEU A 129 -10.94 0.47 -11.80
CA LEU A 129 -11.50 -0.66 -12.52
C LEU A 129 -11.04 -0.68 -13.97
N GLN A 130 -10.97 0.50 -14.62
CA GLN A 130 -10.48 0.61 -16.00
C GLN A 130 -9.02 0.19 -16.16
N ARG A 131 -8.17 0.48 -15.17
CA ARG A 131 -6.77 0.02 -15.18
C ARG A 131 -6.65 -1.46 -14.78
N PHE A 132 -7.48 -1.93 -13.84
CA PHE A 132 -7.41 -3.29 -13.30
C PHE A 132 -7.97 -4.34 -14.28
N TYR A 133 -9.09 -4.05 -14.94
CA TYR A 133 -9.78 -4.98 -15.82
C TYR A 133 -8.93 -5.58 -16.94
N PRO A 134 -8.28 -4.80 -17.83
CA PRO A 134 -7.53 -5.35 -18.95
C PRO A 134 -6.33 -6.21 -18.50
N LEU A 135 -5.75 -5.90 -17.34
CA LEU A 135 -4.58 -6.62 -16.81
C LEU A 135 -4.94 -7.91 -16.07
N VAL A 136 -6.18 -8.04 -15.60
CA VAL A 136 -6.58 -9.11 -14.67
C VAL A 136 -7.65 -10.03 -15.25
N LYS A 137 -8.54 -9.54 -16.15
CA LYS A 137 -9.64 -10.31 -16.74
C LYS A 137 -9.17 -11.62 -17.38
N THR A 138 -8.05 -11.59 -18.09
CA THR A 138 -7.48 -12.77 -18.78
C THR A 138 -6.98 -13.85 -17.81
N PHE A 139 -6.69 -13.48 -16.57
CA PHE A 139 -6.24 -14.40 -15.52
C PHE A 139 -7.35 -14.82 -14.55
N MET A 140 -8.52 -14.19 -14.62
CA MET A 140 -9.65 -14.41 -13.70
C MET A 140 -10.95 -14.62 -14.48
N PRO A 141 -11.22 -15.85 -14.94
CA PRO A 141 -12.44 -16.15 -15.70
C PRO A 141 -13.71 -16.04 -14.85
N SER A 142 -13.60 -16.22 -13.53
CA SER A 142 -14.71 -16.06 -12.60
C SER A 142 -14.95 -14.60 -12.24
N LYS A 143 -16.15 -14.09 -12.53
CA LYS A 143 -16.59 -12.74 -12.15
C LYS A 143 -16.56 -12.51 -10.64
N THR A 144 -16.96 -13.51 -9.85
CA THR A 144 -16.97 -13.40 -8.38
C THR A 144 -15.55 -13.29 -7.81
N PHE A 145 -14.62 -14.09 -8.34
CA PHE A 145 -13.22 -14.02 -7.95
C PHE A 145 -12.56 -12.69 -8.37
N PHE A 146 -12.84 -12.22 -9.58
CA PHE A 146 -12.39 -10.91 -10.05
C PHE A 146 -12.88 -9.79 -9.11
N ARG A 147 -14.20 -9.74 -8.87
CA ARG A 147 -14.83 -8.70 -8.04
C ARG A 147 -14.21 -8.67 -6.64
N LYS A 148 -13.99 -9.83 -6.03
CA LYS A 148 -13.37 -9.95 -4.71
C LYS A 148 -11.97 -9.31 -4.69
N ASN A 149 -11.11 -9.69 -5.62
CA ASN A 149 -9.73 -9.16 -5.69
C ASN A 149 -9.72 -7.66 -6.03
N PHE A 150 -10.60 -7.21 -6.92
CA PHE A 150 -10.74 -5.80 -7.25
C PHE A 150 -11.16 -4.96 -6.03
N ILE A 151 -12.18 -5.40 -5.28
CA ILE A 151 -12.63 -4.71 -4.08
C ILE A 151 -11.53 -4.67 -3.01
N GLU A 152 -10.83 -5.77 -2.80
CA GLU A 152 -9.70 -5.85 -1.86
C GLU A 152 -8.62 -4.82 -2.22
N GLU A 153 -8.21 -4.78 -3.49
CA GLU A 153 -7.20 -3.83 -3.97
C GLU A 153 -7.68 -2.39 -3.86
N ARG A 154 -8.92 -2.11 -4.26
CA ARG A 154 -9.53 -0.78 -4.15
C ARG A 154 -9.53 -0.28 -2.70
N CYS A 155 -9.95 -1.12 -1.77
CA CYS A 155 -9.96 -0.79 -0.34
C CYS A 155 -8.54 -0.56 0.21
N ARG A 156 -7.56 -1.35 -0.24
CA ARG A 156 -6.15 -1.17 0.14
C ARG A 156 -5.60 0.16 -0.35
N GLN A 157 -5.75 0.47 -1.64
CA GLN A 157 -5.28 1.74 -2.22
C GLN A 157 -5.96 2.94 -1.56
N TRP A 158 -7.25 2.83 -1.21
CA TRP A 158 -7.97 3.89 -0.48
C TRP A 158 -7.36 4.19 0.88
N LYS A 159 -6.98 3.16 1.64
CA LYS A 159 -6.31 3.35 2.94
C LYS A 159 -4.97 4.07 2.78
N ILE A 160 -4.18 3.70 1.78
CA ILE A 160 -2.90 4.36 1.47
C ILE A 160 -3.14 5.82 1.09
N TYR A 161 -4.09 6.06 0.17
CA TYR A 161 -4.47 7.40 -0.27
C TYR A 161 -4.88 8.29 0.91
N LYS A 162 -5.72 7.79 1.82
CA LYS A 162 -6.16 8.54 3.00
C LYS A 162 -5.04 8.88 3.97
N LYS A 163 -4.11 7.94 4.19
CA LYS A 163 -2.92 8.21 5.01
C LYS A 163 -2.06 9.30 4.35
N LYS A 164 -1.80 9.19 3.04
CA LYS A 164 -1.06 10.19 2.27
C LYS A 164 -1.75 11.57 2.30
N GLU A 165 -3.06 11.63 2.05
CA GLU A 165 -3.85 12.87 2.08
C GLU A 165 -3.74 13.59 3.44
N LYS A 166 -3.76 12.84 4.54
CA LYS A 166 -3.58 13.40 5.90
C LYS A 166 -2.19 14.00 6.09
N ILE A 167 -1.15 13.32 5.61
CA ILE A 167 0.24 13.82 5.64
C ILE A 167 0.35 15.10 4.82
N GLU A 168 -0.17 15.10 3.59
CA GLU A 168 -0.14 16.26 2.69
C GLU A 168 -0.85 17.47 3.31
N LYS A 169 -2.05 17.30 3.86
CA LYS A 169 -2.76 18.39 4.56
C LYS A 169 -1.97 18.94 5.73
N SER A 170 -1.32 18.07 6.50
CA SER A 170 -0.48 18.49 7.63
C SER A 170 0.75 19.25 7.15
N TYR A 171 1.39 18.78 6.08
CA TYR A 171 2.52 19.47 5.44
C TYR A 171 2.13 20.85 4.90
N GLN A 172 1.01 20.95 4.18
CA GLN A 172 0.49 22.22 3.67
C GLN A 172 0.18 23.21 4.79
N PHE A 173 -0.40 22.74 5.90
CA PHE A 173 -0.60 23.58 7.07
C PHE A 173 0.73 24.11 7.64
N LEU A 174 1.74 23.24 7.78
CA LEU A 174 3.05 23.65 8.30
C LEU A 174 3.78 24.62 7.37
N LYS A 175 3.60 24.48 6.05
CA LYS A 175 4.17 25.34 5.02
C LYS A 175 3.41 26.68 4.86
N SER A 176 2.19 26.77 5.40
CA SER A 176 1.32 27.93 5.17
C SER A 176 1.82 29.23 5.81
N ASP A 177 1.20 30.34 5.41
CA ASP A 177 1.45 31.68 5.96
C ASP A 177 0.89 31.88 7.38
N ASN A 178 0.38 30.81 8.02
CA ASN A 178 -0.14 30.88 9.37
C ASN A 178 0.99 31.10 10.40
N MET A 179 0.81 32.08 11.30
CA MET A 179 1.80 32.41 12.34
C MET A 179 2.06 31.30 13.36
N ALA A 180 1.14 30.34 13.53
CA ALA A 180 1.34 29.12 14.33
C ALA A 180 2.13 28.02 13.58
N SER A 181 2.36 28.22 12.28
CA SER A 181 3.20 27.40 11.42
C SER A 181 4.48 28.17 11.06
N ILE A 182 4.99 28.02 9.84
CA ILE A 182 6.16 28.78 9.39
C ILE A 182 5.81 30.27 9.26
N GLY A 183 4.71 30.61 8.57
CA GLY A 183 4.40 32.01 8.28
C GLY A 183 5.42 32.64 7.34
N ASN A 184 5.67 33.93 7.51
CA ASN A 184 6.69 34.68 6.76
C ASN A 184 8.11 34.57 7.35
N ARG A 185 8.34 33.66 8.31
CA ARG A 185 9.62 33.56 9.05
C ARG A 185 10.80 33.10 8.19
N LEU A 186 10.55 32.47 7.05
CA LEU A 186 11.58 32.06 6.10
C LEU A 186 11.82 33.11 5.00
N ASP A 187 11.07 34.21 5.00
CA ASP A 187 11.16 35.22 3.96
C ASP A 187 12.42 36.08 4.10
N LYS A 188 12.93 36.53 2.95
CA LYS A 188 14.06 37.47 2.91
C LYS A 188 13.64 38.79 3.56
N GLY A 189 14.42 39.25 4.55
CA GLY A 189 14.16 40.50 5.25
C GLY A 189 13.21 40.40 6.45
N TYR A 190 12.74 39.19 6.80
CA TYR A 190 11.97 39.00 8.02
C TYR A 190 12.78 39.42 9.27
N ILE A 191 12.14 40.19 10.16
CA ILE A 191 12.77 40.63 11.41
C ILE A 191 12.32 39.70 12.55
N PRO A 192 13.22 38.89 13.12
CA PRO A 192 12.84 37.92 14.14
C PRO A 192 12.42 38.58 15.45
N THR A 193 11.35 38.04 16.02
CA THR A 193 10.89 38.32 17.38
C THR A 193 11.50 37.31 18.36
N PRO A 194 11.53 37.62 19.68
CA PRO A 194 12.11 36.72 20.68
C PRO A 194 11.51 35.30 20.71
N ASN A 195 10.22 35.15 20.36
CA ASN A 195 9.50 33.88 20.45
C ASN A 195 9.57 33.04 19.16
N ASP A 196 10.04 33.60 18.04
CA ASP A 196 10.00 32.90 16.76
C ASP A 196 10.90 31.66 16.73
N GLY A 197 12.02 31.66 17.45
CA GLY A 197 12.88 30.47 17.58
C GLY A 197 12.13 29.29 18.22
N THR A 198 11.31 29.56 19.23
CA THR A 198 10.47 28.53 19.87
C THR A 198 9.40 28.01 18.91
N VAL A 199 8.75 28.90 18.16
CA VAL A 199 7.74 28.52 17.16
C VAL A 199 8.35 27.64 16.07
N LEU A 200 9.48 28.06 15.49
CA LEU A 200 10.17 27.28 14.45
C LEU A 200 10.68 25.94 14.98
N SER A 201 11.13 25.88 16.24
CA SER A 201 11.52 24.61 16.86
C SER A 201 10.33 23.65 17.01
N ALA A 202 9.15 24.16 17.39
CA ALA A 202 7.93 23.35 17.44
C ALA A 202 7.49 22.88 16.05
N VAL A 203 7.63 23.72 15.02
CA VAL A 203 7.38 23.35 13.62
C VAL A 203 8.35 22.25 13.17
N ALA A 204 9.64 22.35 13.50
CA ALA A 204 10.64 21.34 13.17
C ALA A 204 10.29 19.96 13.76
N ILE A 205 9.83 19.92 15.01
CA ILE A 205 9.37 18.66 15.65
C ILE A 205 8.20 18.04 14.88
N LYS A 206 7.23 18.87 14.44
CA LYS A 206 6.09 18.38 13.65
C LYS A 206 6.52 17.88 12.27
N LEU A 207 7.47 18.55 11.61
CA LEU A 207 8.02 18.11 10.32
C LEU A 207 8.79 16.79 10.47
N ASP A 208 9.57 16.61 11.53
CA ASP A 208 10.25 15.35 11.84
C ASP A 208 9.25 14.19 12.08
N SER A 209 8.16 14.47 12.80
CA SER A 209 7.06 13.51 12.97
C SER A 209 6.44 13.12 11.63
N LEU A 210 6.19 14.07 10.73
CA LEU A 210 5.68 13.78 9.38
C LEU A 210 6.65 12.94 8.55
N LEU A 211 7.97 13.18 8.65
CA LEU A 211 8.96 12.33 7.98
C LEU A 211 8.87 10.88 8.44
N LYS A 212 8.71 10.65 9.75
CA LYS A 212 8.54 9.30 10.31
C LYS A 212 7.25 8.64 9.81
N GLU A 213 6.14 9.39 9.74
CA GLU A 213 4.89 8.89 9.16
C GLU A 213 5.03 8.51 7.68
N ILE A 214 5.72 9.34 6.88
CA ILE A 214 5.99 9.05 5.46
C ILE A 214 6.84 7.79 5.32
N VAL A 215 7.93 7.66 6.08
CA VAL A 215 8.80 6.48 6.04
C VAL A 215 8.02 5.22 6.43
N THR A 216 7.21 5.29 7.49
CA THR A 216 6.38 4.17 7.94
C THR A 216 5.43 3.72 6.83
N LEU A 217 4.76 4.67 6.14
CA LEU A 217 3.86 4.35 5.04
C LEU A 217 4.60 3.75 3.83
N ILE A 218 5.79 4.25 3.50
CA ILE A 218 6.64 3.67 2.45
C ILE A 218 6.99 2.22 2.79
N ASP A 219 7.39 1.95 4.04
CA ASP A 219 7.79 0.62 4.48
C ASP A 219 6.60 -0.35 4.50
N GLU A 220 5.41 0.09 4.92
CA GLU A 220 4.17 -0.70 4.80
C GLU A 220 3.89 -1.11 3.35
N ILE A 221 4.05 -0.18 2.40
CA ILE A 221 3.82 -0.45 0.97
C ILE A 221 4.90 -1.40 0.43
N LYS A 222 6.18 -1.20 0.79
CA LYS A 222 7.28 -2.09 0.39
C LYS A 222 7.12 -3.50 0.92
N MET A 223 6.71 -3.67 2.18
CA MET A 223 6.44 -5.00 2.75
C MET A 223 5.32 -5.70 1.99
N HIS A 224 4.24 -4.99 1.68
CA HIS A 224 3.18 -5.54 0.85
C HIS A 224 3.70 -5.88 -0.55
N ASP A 225 4.49 -5.02 -1.18
CA ASP A 225 5.05 -5.24 -2.51
C ASP A 225 5.94 -6.48 -2.57
N GLN A 226 6.85 -6.64 -1.62
CA GLN A 226 7.68 -7.84 -1.47
C GLN A 226 6.84 -9.12 -1.30
N SER A 227 5.70 -9.03 -0.62
CA SER A 227 4.80 -10.18 -0.45
C SER A 227 4.19 -10.70 -1.76
N LEU A 228 4.20 -9.88 -2.83
CA LEU A 228 3.71 -10.25 -4.16
C LEU A 228 4.66 -11.20 -4.91
N PHE A 229 5.94 -11.21 -4.54
CA PHE A 229 6.98 -12.00 -5.17
C PHE A 229 7.14 -13.37 -4.53
N GLU A 230 7.67 -14.32 -5.29
CA GLU A 230 8.15 -15.61 -4.80
C GLU A 230 9.29 -15.43 -3.79
N THR A 231 9.65 -16.48 -3.06
CA THR A 231 10.71 -16.44 -2.04
C THR A 231 12.08 -16.02 -2.59
N ASN A 232 12.32 -16.22 -3.90
CA ASN A 232 13.54 -15.76 -4.57
C ASN A 232 13.52 -14.26 -4.93
N GLY A 233 12.36 -13.59 -4.84
CA GLY A 233 12.18 -12.17 -5.18
C GLY A 233 12.25 -11.84 -6.68
N LEU A 234 12.45 -12.83 -7.56
CA LEU A 234 12.69 -12.61 -8.99
C LEU A 234 11.41 -12.62 -9.83
N CYS A 235 10.39 -13.35 -9.35
CA CYS A 235 9.13 -13.55 -10.07
C CYS A 235 7.95 -13.19 -9.19
N LEU A 236 6.90 -12.63 -9.78
CA LEU A 236 5.61 -12.45 -9.10
C LEU A 236 4.95 -13.81 -8.89
N LYS A 237 4.38 -14.03 -7.70
CA LYS A 237 3.61 -15.27 -7.37
C LYS A 237 2.48 -15.53 -8.36
N ARG A 238 1.88 -14.48 -8.89
CA ARG A 238 0.82 -14.54 -9.91
C ARG A 238 0.98 -13.36 -10.88
N LYS A 239 0.88 -13.60 -12.18
CA LYS A 239 1.08 -12.58 -13.23
C LYS A 239 0.18 -11.33 -13.05
N TRP A 240 -1.08 -11.52 -12.67
CA TRP A 240 -2.01 -10.42 -12.42
C TRP A 240 -1.62 -9.53 -11.21
N LYS A 241 -0.68 -9.96 -10.37
CA LYS A 241 -0.11 -9.12 -9.30
C LYS A 241 0.75 -7.96 -9.83
N GLN A 242 1.08 -7.95 -11.12
CA GLN A 242 1.77 -6.84 -11.77
C GLN A 242 1.05 -5.51 -11.55
N PHE A 243 -0.30 -5.53 -11.59
CA PHE A 243 -1.09 -4.33 -11.32
C PHE A 243 -0.81 -3.73 -9.94
N HIS A 244 -0.78 -4.60 -8.91
CA HIS A 244 -0.53 -4.17 -7.54
C HIS A 244 0.87 -3.58 -7.39
N HIS A 245 1.86 -4.22 -8.03
CA HIS A 245 3.24 -3.77 -8.03
C HIS A 245 3.39 -2.39 -8.65
N THR A 246 2.88 -2.19 -9.87
CA THR A 246 2.89 -0.87 -10.54
C THR A 246 2.20 0.21 -9.70
N CYS A 247 1.08 -0.11 -9.05
CA CYS A 247 0.43 0.86 -8.15
C CYS A 247 1.28 1.17 -6.91
N ASN A 248 1.98 0.18 -6.35
CA ASN A 248 2.89 0.40 -5.21
C ASN A 248 4.06 1.30 -5.61
N GLU A 249 4.65 1.09 -6.80
CA GLU A 249 5.71 1.94 -7.33
C GLU A 249 5.26 3.40 -7.48
N GLU A 250 4.05 3.64 -8.00
CA GLU A 250 3.45 4.98 -8.11
C GLU A 250 3.31 5.64 -6.73
N PHE A 251 2.78 4.91 -5.73
CA PHE A 251 2.65 5.44 -4.37
C PHE A 251 4.01 5.72 -3.72
N ILE A 252 4.97 4.81 -3.85
CA ILE A 252 6.32 4.96 -3.28
C ILE A 252 7.01 6.17 -3.91
N THR A 253 6.95 6.30 -5.24
CA THR A 253 7.57 7.43 -5.96
C THR A 253 7.01 8.76 -5.45
N SER A 254 5.68 8.86 -5.37
CA SER A 254 5.04 10.07 -4.88
C SER A 254 5.35 10.37 -3.41
N LEU A 255 5.41 9.36 -2.55
CA LEU A 255 5.78 9.52 -1.13
C LEU A 255 7.26 9.90 -0.95
N MET A 256 8.16 9.39 -1.80
CA MET A 256 9.57 9.76 -1.80
C MET A 256 9.77 11.22 -2.21
N GLN A 257 9.01 11.72 -3.19
CA GLN A 257 9.01 13.13 -3.53
C GLN A 257 8.56 13.98 -2.33
N LEU A 258 7.42 13.64 -1.72
CA LEU A 258 6.92 14.35 -0.53
C LEU A 258 7.93 14.30 0.63
N LYS A 259 8.59 13.16 0.85
CA LYS A 259 9.66 13.00 1.84
C LYS A 259 10.79 14.00 1.60
N SER A 260 11.23 14.14 0.34
CA SER A 260 12.28 15.09 -0.04
C SER A 260 11.87 16.53 0.26
N GLU A 261 10.66 16.92 -0.13
CA GLU A 261 10.12 18.27 0.10
C GLU A 261 9.97 18.60 1.60
N VAL A 262 9.51 17.64 2.40
CA VAL A 262 9.41 17.81 3.87
C VAL A 262 10.80 17.93 4.50
N ASN A 263 11.76 17.12 4.05
CA ASN A 263 13.13 17.12 4.57
C ASN A 263 13.88 18.43 4.24
N GLU A 264 13.70 18.96 3.03
CA GLU A 264 14.24 20.26 2.64
C GLU A 264 13.67 21.38 3.52
N LEU A 265 12.35 21.38 3.72
CA LEU A 265 11.69 22.36 4.58
C LEU A 265 12.16 22.27 6.03
N LEU A 266 12.28 21.05 6.58
CA LEU A 266 12.81 20.81 7.92
C LEU A 266 14.20 21.41 8.09
N SER A 267 15.10 21.16 7.13
CA SER A 267 16.46 21.69 7.14
C SER A 267 16.48 23.21 7.20
N ARG A 268 15.67 23.88 6.36
CA ARG A 268 15.53 25.34 6.34
C ARG A 268 14.97 25.90 7.65
N VAL A 269 13.97 25.23 8.24
CA VAL A 269 13.35 25.63 9.51
C VAL A 269 14.35 25.52 10.66
N GLN A 270 15.12 24.43 10.73
CA GLN A 270 16.13 24.22 11.77
C GLN A 270 17.26 25.25 11.69
N GLU A 271 17.76 25.53 10.48
CA GLU A 271 18.78 26.55 10.25
C GLU A 271 18.27 27.93 10.69
N THR A 272 17.04 28.29 10.30
CA THR A 272 16.44 29.58 10.64
C THR A 272 16.15 29.70 12.14
N SER A 273 15.66 28.65 12.78
CA SER A 273 15.44 28.59 14.23
C SER A 273 16.73 28.89 15.01
N THR A 274 17.84 28.30 14.57
CA THR A 274 19.16 28.51 15.16
C THR A 274 19.65 29.96 14.98
N LYS A 275 19.46 30.52 13.78
CA LYS A 275 19.77 31.93 13.49
C LYS A 275 18.96 32.87 14.38
N PHE A 276 17.65 32.67 14.50
CA PHE A 276 16.76 33.50 15.31
C PHE A 276 17.13 33.46 16.79
N SER A 277 17.36 32.26 17.32
CA SER A 277 17.80 32.07 18.70
C SER A 277 19.09 32.84 19.01
N THR A 278 20.04 32.84 18.06
CA THR A 278 21.30 33.58 18.18
C THR A 278 21.10 35.09 18.15
N VAL A 279 20.31 35.61 17.20
CA VAL A 279 20.04 37.05 17.05
C VAL A 279 19.29 37.60 18.27
N CYS A 280 18.27 36.90 18.73
CA CYS A 280 17.44 37.33 19.87
C CYS A 280 18.21 37.25 21.20
N ARG A 281 19.09 36.25 21.40
CA ARG A 281 19.97 36.18 22.58
C ARG A 281 20.99 37.32 22.63
N LYS A 282 21.55 37.72 21.48
CA LYS A 282 22.45 38.88 21.42
C LYS A 282 21.71 40.18 21.78
N ARG A 283 20.47 40.36 21.30
CA ARG A 283 19.64 41.54 21.62
C ARG A 283 19.26 41.61 23.10
N SER A 284 18.95 40.49 23.75
CA SER A 284 18.59 40.51 25.18
C SER A 284 19.78 40.86 26.10
N SER A 285 21.01 40.54 25.69
CA SER A 285 22.23 40.91 26.43
C SER A 285 22.56 42.41 26.43
N HIS A 286 22.05 43.16 25.45
CA HIS A 286 22.25 44.62 25.36
C HIS A 286 21.15 45.43 26.06
N GLY A 287 20.10 44.78 26.55
CA GLY A 287 19.14 45.38 27.47
C GLY A 287 19.75 45.47 28.86
N LYS A 288 20.11 46.68 29.33
CA LYS A 288 20.48 46.94 30.73
C LYS A 288 19.58 46.11 31.63
N SER A 289 20.16 45.17 32.38
CA SER A 289 19.42 44.18 33.14
C SER A 289 18.32 44.85 33.97
N CYS A 290 17.21 44.16 34.18
CA CYS A 290 16.11 44.68 35.01
C CYS A 290 16.64 45.14 36.39
N ALA A 291 17.69 44.50 36.89
CA ALA A 291 18.43 44.92 38.08
C ALA A 291 19.15 46.27 37.92
N ALA A 292 19.79 46.56 36.79
CA ALA A 292 20.41 47.86 36.50
C ALA A 292 19.36 48.99 36.38
N LYS A 293 18.21 48.73 35.74
CA LYS A 293 17.07 49.67 35.70
C LYS A 293 16.48 49.90 37.10
N LYS A 294 16.28 48.85 37.89
CA LYS A 294 15.80 48.93 39.29
C LYS A 294 16.76 49.71 40.18
N ARG A 295 18.08 49.45 40.09
CA ARG A 295 19.13 50.21 40.80
C ARG A 295 19.12 51.68 40.40
N LYS A 296 18.98 52.00 39.11
CA LYS A 296 18.90 53.38 38.62
C LYS A 296 17.65 54.10 39.13
N ASN A 297 16.50 53.43 39.17
CA ASN A 297 15.26 53.99 39.71
C ASN A 297 15.33 54.19 41.22
N ASN A 298 15.88 53.25 41.98
CA ASN A 298 16.10 53.41 43.43
C ASN A 298 17.00 54.60 43.72
N ARG A 299 18.13 54.74 43.00
CA ARG A 299 19.07 55.86 43.19
C ARG A 299 18.42 57.22 42.88
N LYS A 300 17.52 57.28 41.89
CA LYS A 300 16.72 58.49 41.60
C LYS A 300 15.69 58.77 42.70
N ASN A 301 15.07 57.73 43.25
CA ASN A 301 14.05 57.88 44.29
C ASN A 301 14.67 58.33 45.62
N GLU A 302 15.87 57.84 45.96
CA GLU A 302 16.61 58.30 47.13
C GLU A 302 17.05 59.76 47.01
N LYS A 303 17.55 60.19 45.85
CA LYS A 303 17.84 61.61 45.60
C LYS A 303 16.61 62.50 45.81
N ARG A 304 15.43 62.08 45.35
CA ARG A 304 14.17 62.82 45.54
C ARG A 304 13.73 62.88 47.00
N LYS A 305 13.99 61.84 47.78
CA LYS A 305 13.70 61.83 49.23
C LYS A 305 14.65 62.73 50.00
N PHE A 306 15.92 62.80 49.60
CA PHE A 306 16.92 63.67 50.21
C PHE A 306 16.58 65.16 49.98
N LEU A 307 16.25 65.53 48.73
CA LEU A 307 15.84 66.89 48.34
C LEU A 307 14.52 67.39 48.97
N LYS A 308 13.72 66.50 49.55
CA LYS A 308 12.47 66.86 50.26
C LYS A 308 12.67 67.02 51.78
N ARG A 309 13.86 66.72 52.29
CA ARG A 309 14.21 66.79 53.72
C ARG A 309 15.14 67.97 54.04
N THR A 310 15.67 68.62 53.02
CA THR A 310 16.28 69.97 53.05
C THR A 310 15.22 70.98 52.66
#